data_AF-A0ABD5T8J4-F1
#
_entry.id   AF-A0ABD5T8J4-F1
#
_cell.length_a   1.000
_cell.length_b   1.000
_cell.length_c   1.000
_cell.angle_alpha   90.00
_cell.angle_beta   90.00
_cell.angle_gamma   90.00
#
_symmetry.space_group_name_H-M   'P 1'
#
loop_
_entity.id
_entity.type
_entity.pdbx_description
1 polymer ?
#
loop_
_entity_poly.entity_id
_entity_poly.type
_entity_poly.pdbx_seq_one_letter_code
_entity_poly.pdbx_strand_id
1 'polypeptide(L)' 'TDGIDGATDAAGALVTAETIADSEDERAATVALADNDVYPFLEARDALLISGATGTNVNDLRVLVVPE' A
#
# COMPACT_ATOMS: atom_id res chain seq x y z
N THR A 1 -10.79 -6.71 5.54
CA THR A 1 -10.74 -7.68 4.41
C THR A 1 -11.88 -7.48 3.41
N ASP A 2 -12.71 -6.46 3.61
CA ASP A 2 -13.81 -6.03 2.73
C ASP A 2 -13.38 -5.48 1.38
N GLY A 3 -12.08 -5.25 1.19
CA GLY A 3 -11.50 -4.81 -0.07
C GLY A 3 -11.37 -3.29 -0.18
N ILE A 4 -11.50 -2.59 0.95
CA ILE A 4 -11.43 -1.13 1.04
C ILE A 4 -10.45 -0.76 2.16
N ASP A 5 -9.50 0.11 1.87
CA ASP A 5 -8.58 0.74 2.81
C ASP A 5 -8.76 2.27 2.75
N GLY A 6 -9.17 2.85 3.88
CA GLY A 6 -9.54 4.27 3.95
C GLY A 6 -10.70 4.63 3.00
N ALA A 7 -10.64 5.84 2.44
CA ALA A 7 -11.63 6.36 1.48
C ALA A 7 -11.16 6.16 0.03
N THR A 8 -10.70 4.95 -0.30
CA THR A 8 -10.10 4.63 -1.61
C THR A 8 -10.74 3.38 -2.22
N ASP A 9 -10.33 3.01 -3.43
CA ASP A 9 -10.71 1.74 -4.09
C ASP A 9 -9.70 0.60 -3.85
N ALA A 10 -8.60 0.89 -3.15
CA ALA A 10 -7.60 -0.09 -2.78
C ALA A 10 -8.03 -0.86 -1.54
N ALA A 11 -7.62 -2.13 -1.45
CA ALA A 11 -7.74 -2.97 -0.25
C ALA A 11 -6.52 -2.87 0.68
N GLY A 12 -5.51 -2.10 0.27
CA GLY A 12 -4.21 -1.97 0.91
C GLY A 12 -3.10 -1.86 -0.14
N ALA A 13 -1.90 -2.33 0.18
CA ALA A 13 -0.74 -2.28 -0.69
C ALA A 13 0.12 -3.55 -0.63
N LEU A 14 0.82 -3.84 -1.73
CA LEU A 14 1.86 -4.85 -1.83
C LEU A 14 3.19 -4.16 -2.18
N VAL A 15 4.15 -4.25 -1.26
CA VAL A 15 5.43 -3.54 -1.36
C VAL A 15 6.58 -4.54 -1.33
N THR A 16 7.68 -4.18 -1.99
CA THR A 16 8.93 -4.93 -2.00
C THR A 16 10.10 -4.00 -1.67
N ALA A 17 11.33 -4.53 -1.67
CA ALA A 17 12.53 -3.71 -1.56
C ALA A 17 12.68 -2.70 -2.73
N GLU A 18 11.97 -2.89 -3.84
CA GLU A 18 12.01 -1.99 -5.01
C GLU A 18 11.02 -0.83 -4.90
N THR A 19 10.06 -0.89 -3.96
CA THR A 19 9.08 0.20 -3.75
C THR A 19 9.76 1.47 -3.21
N ILE A 20 10.87 1.33 -2.49
CA ILE A 20 11.72 2.43 -2.05
C ILE A 20 13.15 2.05 -2.43
N ALA A 21 13.56 2.40 -3.65
CA ALA A 21 14.82 1.95 -4.22
C ALA A 21 16.01 2.87 -3.86
N ASP A 22 15.72 4.14 -3.59
CA ASP A 22 16.74 5.16 -3.28
C ASP A 22 16.26 6.20 -2.26
N SER A 23 17.13 7.19 -1.98
CA SER A 23 16.85 8.25 -1.01
C SER A 23 15.82 9.26 -1.50
N GLU A 24 15.60 9.39 -2.81
CA GLU A 24 14.53 10.25 -3.34
C GLU A 24 13.17 9.61 -3.10
N ASP A 25 13.06 8.30 -3.33
CA ASP A 25 11.89 7.51 -3.00
C ASP A 25 11.59 7.56 -1.49
N GLU A 26 12.60 7.39 -0.64
CA GLU A 26 12.45 7.44 0.82
C GLU A 26 11.90 8.79 1.27
N ARG A 27 12.45 9.88 0.73
CA ARG A 27 11.98 11.23 1.01
C ARG A 27 10.54 11.42 0.52
N ALA A 28 10.20 10.96 -0.68
CA ALA A 28 8.86 11.07 -1.23
C ALA A 28 7.83 10.26 -0.41
N ALA A 29 8.17 9.04 -0.02
CA ALA A 29 7.35 8.19 0.85
C ALA A 29 7.12 8.85 2.21
N THR A 30 8.17 9.43 2.80
CA THR A 30 8.09 10.11 4.09
C THR A 30 7.16 11.33 4.04
N VAL A 31 7.23 12.12 2.98
CA VAL A 31 6.32 13.26 2.77
C VAL A 31 4.88 12.78 2.61
N ALA A 32 4.65 11.81 1.73
CA ALA A 32 3.31 11.24 1.51
C ALA A 32 2.70 10.67 2.81
N LEU A 33 3.51 10.02 3.63
CA LEU A 33 3.09 9.52 4.94
C LEU A 33 2.76 10.65 5.92
N ALA A 34 3.60 11.69 5.99
CA ALA A 34 3.35 12.85 6.86
C ALA A 34 2.06 13.59 6.49
N ASP A 35 1.74 13.62 5.20
CA ASP A 35 0.53 14.26 4.66
C ASP A 35 -0.72 13.36 4.74
N ASN A 36 -0.57 12.09 5.18
CA ASN A 36 -1.61 11.05 5.14
C ASN A 36 -2.16 10.80 3.72
N ASP A 37 -1.32 11.01 2.70
CA ASP A 37 -1.68 10.89 1.28
C ASP A 37 -0.71 9.94 0.56
N VAL A 38 -0.68 8.69 1.02
CA VAL A 38 0.21 7.64 0.47
C VAL A 38 -0.30 7.03 -0.83
N TYR A 39 -1.58 7.23 -1.17
CA TYR A 39 -2.20 6.59 -2.33
C TYR A 39 -1.48 6.94 -3.64
N PRO A 40 -1.21 8.22 -3.99
CA PRO A 40 -0.53 8.55 -5.24
C PRO A 40 0.91 8.01 -5.30
N PHE A 41 1.60 7.96 -4.15
CA PHE A 41 2.96 7.41 -4.08
C PHE A 41 2.99 5.91 -4.41
N LEU A 42 2.02 5.16 -3.87
CA LEU A 42 1.88 3.73 -4.09
C LEU A 42 1.34 3.41 -5.49
N GLU A 43 0.41 4.21 -6.00
CA GLU A 43 -0.14 4.09 -7.36
C GLU A 43 0.98 4.22 -8.41
N ALA A 44 1.84 5.24 -8.28
CA ALA A 44 2.95 5.47 -9.20
C ALA A 44 3.99 4.33 -9.24
N ARG A 45 3.90 3.36 -8.33
CA ARG A 45 4.80 2.19 -8.20
C ARG A 45 4.07 0.87 -8.42
N ASP A 46 2.84 0.90 -8.92
CA ASP A 46 1.99 -0.28 -9.09
C ASP A 46 1.86 -1.11 -7.78
N ALA A 47 1.92 -0.44 -6.63
CA ALA A 47 1.98 -1.06 -5.31
C ALA A 47 0.59 -1.16 -4.64
N LEU A 48 -0.47 -0.63 -5.24
CA LEU A 48 -1.82 -0.73 -4.70
C LEU A 48 -2.39 -2.14 -4.88
N LEU A 49 -2.98 -2.69 -3.82
CA LEU A 49 -3.68 -3.97 -3.87
C LEU A 49 -5.16 -3.72 -4.15
N ILE A 50 -5.61 -3.96 -5.39
CA ILE A 50 -7.01 -3.82 -5.77
C ILE A 50 -7.69 -5.19 -5.79
N SER A 51 -8.48 -5.50 -4.77
CA SER A 51 -9.28 -6.75 -4.73
C SER A 51 -10.73 -6.57 -5.19
N GLY A 52 -11.23 -5.32 -5.15
CA GLY A 52 -12.66 -5.02 -5.19
C GLY A 52 -13.39 -5.50 -3.93
N ALA A 53 -14.71 -5.28 -3.88
CA ALA A 53 -15.55 -5.65 -2.75
C ALA A 53 -15.57 -7.17 -2.55
N THR A 54 -15.14 -7.63 -1.37
CA THR A 54 -15.04 -9.07 -1.08
C THR A 54 -16.32 -9.65 -0.47
N GLY A 55 -17.22 -8.79 0.02
CA GLY A 55 -18.50 -9.19 0.63
C GLY A 55 -18.39 -9.70 2.08
N THR A 56 -17.23 -9.57 2.72
CA THR A 56 -17.01 -9.95 4.13
C THR A 56 -16.04 -8.98 4.80
N ASN A 57 -16.07 -8.87 6.14
CA ASN A 57 -15.09 -8.08 6.86
C ASN A 57 -14.65 -8.78 8.16
N VAL A 58 -13.36 -9.11 8.24
CA VAL A 58 -12.69 -9.63 9.44
C VAL A 58 -11.44 -8.81 9.81
N ASN A 59 -11.48 -7.50 9.54
CA ASN A 59 -10.39 -6.53 9.76
C ASN A 59 -9.17 -6.77 8.86
N ASP A 60 -7.98 -6.35 9.30
CA ASP A 60 -6.76 -6.29 8.48
C ASP A 60 -5.97 -7.60 8.50
N LEU A 61 -5.29 -7.89 7.39
CA LEU A 61 -4.31 -8.98 7.27
C LEU A 61 -2.98 -8.41 6.79
N ARG A 62 -1.89 -8.79 7.46
CA ARG A 62 -0.53 -8.43 7.06
C ARG A 62 0.29 -9.69 6.85
N VAL A 63 1.01 -9.75 5.74
CA VAL A 63 1.89 -10.87 5.40
C VAL A 63 3.27 -10.29 5.11
N LEU A 64 4.30 -10.89 5.73
CA LEU A 64 5.70 -10.58 5.45
C LEU A 64 6.36 -11.84 4.91
N VAL A 65 7.04 -11.72 3.77
CA VAL A 65 7.79 -12.80 3.13
C VAL A 65 9.27 -12.47 3.19
N VAL A 66 10.07 -13.39 3.72
CA VAL A 66 11.54 -13.30 3.75
C VAL A 66 12.08 -14.46 2.94
N PRO A 67 12.78 -14.23 1.82
CA PRO A 67 13.39 -15.31 1.04
C PRO A 67 14.52 -16.00 1.83
N GLU A 68 14.86 -17.22 1.42
CA GLU A 68 16.00 -17.98 1.99
C GLU A 68 17.35 -17.30 1.79
#